data_AF-A0A357R056-F1
#
_entry.id   AF-A0A357R056-F1
#
_cell.length_a   1.000
_cell.length_b   1.000
_cell.length_c   1.000
_cell.angle_alpha   90.00
_cell.angle_beta   90.00
_cell.angle_gamma   90.00
#
_symmetry.space_group_name_H-M   'P 1'
#
loop_
_entity.id
_entity.type
_entity.pdbx_description
1 polymer ?
#
loop_
_entity_poly.entity_id
_entity_poly.type
_entity_poly.pdbx_seq_one_letter_code
_entity_poly.pdbx_strand_id
1 'polypeptide(L)'
;MLLSIKGFSLIELLCVFFILSMIFITLPVRMPPKISSIKNFEQTLLLTQMHAMAHKKYTVFPLDNRVRFNASGNVNQAMTIRINDVYTCTITLGAGRFYVLP
;
A
#
# COMPACT_ATOMS: atom_id res chain seq x y z
N MET A 1 -54.26 -16.66 -4.32
CA MET A 1 -53.08 -16.54 -5.21
C MET A 1 -52.17 -17.73 -4.93
N LEU A 2 -52.45 -18.87 -5.56
CA LEU A 2 -51.63 -20.09 -5.43
C LEU A 2 -50.34 -19.87 -6.21
N LEU A 3 -49.23 -19.70 -5.50
CA LEU A 3 -47.90 -19.69 -6.10
C LEU A 3 -47.68 -21.08 -6.71
N SER A 4 -47.74 -21.19 -8.04
CA SER A 4 -47.38 -22.41 -8.75
C SER A 4 -45.90 -22.67 -8.52
N ILE A 5 -45.58 -23.64 -7.66
CA ILE A 5 -44.20 -24.04 -7.37
C ILE A 5 -43.71 -24.89 -8.55
N LYS A 6 -43.42 -24.24 -9.68
CA LYS A 6 -42.66 -24.87 -10.76
C LYS A 6 -41.20 -24.95 -10.32
N GLY A 7 -40.68 -26.17 -10.22
CA GLY A 7 -39.25 -26.40 -10.00
C GLY A 7 -38.43 -25.91 -11.19
N PHE A 8 -37.16 -25.57 -10.94
CA PHE A 8 -36.24 -25.15 -11.99
C PHE A 8 -35.76 -26.35 -12.81
N SER A 9 -35.70 -26.19 -14.12
CA SER A 9 -35.07 -27.16 -15.01
C SER A 9 -33.56 -27.11 -14.86
N LEU A 10 -32.90 -28.25 -15.09
CA LEU A 10 -31.43 -28.36 -15.05
C LEU A 10 -30.76 -27.33 -15.99
N ILE A 11 -31.36 -27.08 -17.15
CA ILE A 11 -30.82 -26.14 -18.14
C ILE A 11 -30.89 -24.68 -17.66
N GLU A 12 -31.94 -24.32 -16.92
CA GLU A 12 -32.12 -22.98 -16.36
C GLU A 12 -31.05 -22.72 -15.31
N LEU A 13 -30.78 -23.70 -14.45
CA LEU A 13 -29.72 -23.64 -13.45
C LEU A 13 -28.34 -23.47 -14.11
N LEU A 14 -28.08 -24.18 -15.22
CA LEU A 14 -26.82 -24.14 -15.94
C LEU A 14 -26.59 -22.77 -16.60
N CYS A 15 -27.63 -22.18 -17.19
CA CYS A 15 -27.60 -20.82 -17.73
C CYS A 15 -27.30 -19.79 -16.64
N VAL A 16 -27.91 -19.92 -15.46
CA VAL A 16 -27.65 -19.01 -14.33
C VAL A 16 -26.19 -19.09 -13.88
N PHE A 17 -25.61 -20.28 -13.77
CA PHE A 17 -24.20 -20.44 -13.43
C PHE A 17 -23.26 -19.84 -14.48
N PHE A 18 -23.59 -19.97 -15.76
CA PHE A 18 -22.81 -19.38 -16.85
C PHE A 18 -22.83 -17.84 -16.80
N ILE A 19 -23.98 -17.24 -16.52
CA ILE A 19 -24.10 -15.78 -16.39
C ILE A 19 -23.33 -15.28 -15.16
N LEU A 20 -23.45 -15.98 -14.03
CA LEU A 20 -22.72 -15.64 -12.80
C LEU A 20 -21.20 -15.69 -13.01
N SER A 21 -20.69 -16.71 -13.71
CA SER A 21 -19.24 -16.83 -13.97
C SER A 21 -18.70 -15.69 -14.83
N MET A 22 -19.45 -15.27 -15.87
CA MET A 22 -19.11 -14.09 -16.69
C MET A 22 -19.03 -12.80 -15.86
N ILE A 23 -19.93 -12.63 -14.90
CA ILE A 23 -19.93 -11.47 -13.99
C ILE A 23 -18.70 -11.50 -13.06
N PHE A 24 -18.37 -12.66 -12.49
CA PHE A 24 -17.19 -12.78 -11.61
C PHE A 24 -15.86 -12.55 -12.33
N ILE A 25 -15.77 -12.90 -13.62
CA ILE A 25 -14.56 -12.67 -14.42
C ILE A 25 -14.39 -11.18 -14.79
N THR A 26 -15.49 -10.46 -15.00
CA THR A 26 -15.47 -9.06 -15.44
C THR A 26 -15.38 -8.04 -14.30
N LEU A 27 -15.62 -8.47 -13.06
CA LEU A 27 -15.46 -7.61 -11.89
C LEU A 27 -13.98 -7.22 -11.70
N PRO A 28 -13.63 -5.92 -11.71
CA PRO A 28 -12.27 -5.48 -11.45
C PRO A 28 -11.93 -5.75 -9.99
N VAL A 29 -11.26 -6.88 -9.74
CA VAL A 29 -10.68 -7.16 -8.43
C VAL A 29 -9.52 -6.20 -8.22
N ARG A 30 -9.69 -5.26 -7.28
CA ARG A 30 -8.58 -4.43 -6.82
C ARG A 30 -7.53 -5.35 -6.18
N MET A 31 -6.47 -5.65 -6.92
CA MET A 31 -5.35 -6.39 -6.35
C MET A 31 -4.72 -5.55 -5.23
N PRO A 32 -4.36 -6.15 -4.08
CA PRO A 32 -3.62 -5.43 -3.07
C PRO A 32 -2.28 -4.97 -3.68
N PRO A 33 -1.86 -3.72 -3.40
CA PRO A 33 -0.56 -3.23 -3.86
C PRO A 33 0.57 -4.14 -3.40
N LYS A 34 1.59 -4.26 -4.25
CA LYS A 34 2.70 -5.18 -4.03
C LYS A 34 3.50 -4.77 -2.78
N ILE A 35 3.46 -5.61 -1.74
CA ILE A 35 4.14 -5.45 -0.43
C ILE A 35 5.65 -5.15 -0.60
N SER A 36 6.27 -5.63 -1.68
CA SER A 36 7.68 -5.37 -1.99
C SER A 36 8.01 -3.88 -2.07
N SER A 37 7.08 -3.04 -2.51
CA SER A 37 7.32 -1.60 -2.67
C SER A 37 7.49 -0.89 -1.33
N ILE A 38 6.74 -1.32 -0.31
CA ILE A 38 6.82 -0.75 1.05
C ILE A 38 8.14 -1.15 1.70
N LYS A 39 8.51 -2.43 1.61
CA LYS A 39 9.78 -2.92 2.18
C LYS A 39 10.99 -2.22 1.57
N ASN A 40 10.97 -2.00 0.25
CA ASN A 40 12.03 -1.26 -0.44
C ASN A 40 12.09 0.20 0.02
N PHE A 41 10.94 0.85 0.20
CA PHE A 41 10.87 2.21 0.74
C PHE A 41 11.47 2.29 2.15
N GLU A 42 11.04 1.42 3.06
CA GLU A 42 11.52 1.34 4.44
C GLU A 42 13.04 1.10 4.50
N GLN A 43 13.53 0.12 3.73
CA GLN A 43 14.96 -0.19 3.68
C GLN A 43 15.78 0.98 3.14
N THR A 44 15.30 1.66 2.10
CA THR A 44 15.99 2.84 1.53
C THR A 44 16.02 3.98 2.54
N LEU A 45 14.92 4.19 3.28
CA LEU A 45 14.81 5.23 4.28
C LEU A 45 15.83 5.01 5.41
N LEU A 46 15.88 3.78 5.93
CA LEU A 46 16.79 3.40 7.01
C LEU A 46 18.26 3.46 6.57
N LEU A 47 18.57 2.99 5.36
CA LEU A 47 19.91 3.12 4.78
C LEU A 47 20.35 4.58 4.63
N THR A 48 19.46 5.45 4.19
CA THR A 48 19.74 6.89 4.05
C THR A 48 20.03 7.53 5.41
N GLN A 49 19.24 7.18 6.42
CA GLN A 49 19.45 7.64 7.80
C GLN A 49 20.81 7.17 8.33
N MET A 50 21.13 5.88 8.19
CA MET A 50 22.43 5.34 8.61
C MET A 50 23.59 5.99 7.86
N HIS A 51 23.43 6.24 6.56
CA HIS A 51 24.44 6.90 5.75
C HIS A 51 24.71 8.34 6.24
N ALA A 52 23.67 9.09 6.62
CA ALA A 52 23.80 10.42 7.20
C ALA A 52 24.57 10.40 8.53
N MET A 53 24.29 9.39 9.37
CA MET A 53 24.95 9.19 10.66
C MET A 53 26.41 8.76 10.52
N ALA A 54 26.69 7.85 9.59
CA ALA A 54 28.03 7.31 9.34
C ALA A 54 28.98 8.38 8.79
N HIS A 55 28.49 9.20 7.86
CA HIS A 55 29.30 10.25 7.21
C HIS A 55 29.20 11.60 7.89
N LYS A 56 28.46 11.71 9.00
CA LYS A 56 28.23 12.96 9.76
C LYS A 56 27.83 14.14 8.87
N LYS A 57 26.97 13.89 7.88
CA LYS A 57 26.54 14.89 6.89
C LYS A 57 25.04 14.87 6.67
N TYR A 58 24.53 16.01 6.21
CA TYR A 58 23.16 16.08 5.73
C TYR A 58 22.99 15.19 4.50
N THR A 59 22.00 14.31 4.54
CA THR A 59 21.68 13.40 3.43
C THR A 59 20.21 13.55 3.07
N VAL A 60 19.94 13.69 1.77
CA VAL A 60 18.59 13.78 1.21
C VAL A 60 18.14 12.36 0.85
N PHE A 61 16.90 12.02 1.19
CA PHE A 61 16.30 10.76 0.80
C PHE A 61 16.02 10.74 -0.70
N PRO A 62 16.48 9.73 -1.45
CA PRO A 62 16.42 9.75 -2.92
C PRO A 62 15.00 9.66 -3.51
N LEU A 63 14.04 9.13 -2.74
CA LEU A 63 12.65 8.99 -3.21
C LEU A 63 11.78 10.21 -2.86
N ASP A 64 12.20 11.07 -1.93
CA ASP A 64 11.51 12.30 -1.58
C ASP A 64 12.47 13.35 -1.02
N ASN A 65 12.73 14.40 -1.80
CA ASN A 65 13.69 15.47 -1.45
C ASN A 65 13.29 16.31 -0.23
N ARG A 66 12.05 16.15 0.25
CA ARG A 66 11.55 16.79 1.47
C ARG A 66 12.12 16.08 2.71
N VAL A 67 12.38 14.78 2.62
CA VAL A 67 13.00 14.02 3.72
C VAL A 67 14.49 14.27 3.72
N ARG A 68 14.96 14.94 4.77
CA ARG A 68 16.38 15.25 4.97
C ARG A 68 16.79 14.80 6.36
N PHE A 69 17.83 13.99 6.40
CA PHE A 69 18.45 13.54 7.65
C PHE A 69 19.66 14.42 7.94
N ASN A 70 19.79 14.86 9.19
CA ASN A 70 20.99 15.52 9.67
C ASN A 70 22.09 14.50 10.04
N ALA A 71 23.25 14.99 10.47
CA ALA A 71 24.40 14.17 10.88
C ALA A 71 24.12 13.22 12.07
N SER A 72 23.03 13.44 12.81
CA SER A 72 22.56 12.59 13.91
C SER A 72 21.46 11.62 13.47
N GLY A 73 21.05 11.62 12.20
CA GLY A 73 19.98 10.79 11.67
C GLY A 73 18.57 11.30 11.99
N ASN A 74 18.43 12.57 12.38
CA ASN A 74 17.13 13.17 12.69
C ASN A 74 16.58 13.93 11.50
N VAL A 75 15.25 13.96 11.39
CA VAL A 75 14.51 14.78 10.43
C VAL A 75 14.05 16.06 11.11
N ASN A 76 14.27 17.20 10.45
CA ASN A 76 13.96 18.53 10.99
C ASN A 76 12.47 18.88 10.91
N GLN A 77 11.68 18.12 10.15
CA GLN A 77 10.25 18.35 9.96
C GLN A 77 9.52 17.01 9.87
N ALA A 78 8.46 16.85 10.64
CA ALA A 78 7.57 15.71 10.53
C ALA A 78 6.82 15.77 9.19
N MET A 79 6.64 14.63 8.54
CA MET A 79 5.91 14.59 7.28
C MET A 79 5.22 13.26 7.04
N THR A 80 4.23 13.31 6.16
CA THR A 80 3.47 12.16 5.74
C THR A 80 3.60 11.99 4.23
N ILE A 81 4.05 10.82 3.80
CA ILE A 81 4.30 10.46 2.40
C ILE A 81 3.31 9.37 2.01
N ARG A 82 2.58 9.57 0.91
CA ARG A 82 1.72 8.54 0.32
C ARG A 82 2.55 7.63 -0.57
N ILE A 83 2.43 6.31 -0.37
CA ILE A 83 3.11 5.28 -1.15
C ILE A 83 2.04 4.52 -1.94
N ASN A 84 2.11 4.60 -3.27
CA ASN A 84 1.21 3.92 -4.21
C ASN A 84 -0.29 4.18 -3.94
N ASP A 85 -0.64 5.39 -3.47
CA ASP A 85 -1.99 5.84 -3.10
C ASP A 85 -2.74 5.04 -2.03
N VAL A 86 -2.18 3.92 -1.58
CA VAL A 86 -2.77 2.99 -0.62
C VAL A 86 -2.15 3.16 0.76
N TYR A 87 -0.83 3.31 0.84
CA TYR A 87 -0.15 3.36 2.13
C TYR A 87 0.25 4.77 2.51
N THR A 88 0.24 5.01 3.81
CA THR A 88 0.65 6.28 4.40
C THR A 88 1.83 6.04 5.33
N CYS A 89 2.98 6.62 4.98
CA CYS A 89 4.18 6.62 5.82
C CYS A 89 4.25 7.95 6.57
N THR A 90 4.24 7.91 7.90
CA THR A 90 4.45 9.11 8.72
C THR A 90 5.83 9.07 9.36
N ILE A 91 6.62 10.12 9.10
CA ILE A 91 7.95 10.35 9.64
C ILE A 91 7.83 11.39 10.75
N THR A 92 8.15 11.01 11.98
CA THR A 92 8.07 11.88 13.16
C THR A 92 9.32 12.72 13.38
N LEU A 93 9.15 13.87 14.03
CA LEU A 93 10.24 14.79 14.38
C LEU A 93 11.12 14.20 15.50
N GLY A 94 12.42 14.47 15.47
CA GLY A 94 13.35 14.19 16.57
C GLY A 94 13.82 12.73 16.73
N ALA A 95 13.05 11.75 16.27
CA ALA A 95 13.49 10.35 16.13
C ALA A 95 12.59 9.67 15.09
N GLY A 96 13.20 8.96 14.14
CA GLY A 96 12.53 8.20 13.08
C GLY A 96 11.75 6.98 13.60
N ARG A 97 10.73 7.18 14.44
CA ARG A 97 9.72 6.16 14.69
C ARG A 97 8.80 6.12 13.47
N PHE A 98 9.12 5.20 12.58
CA PHE A 98 8.34 4.88 11.40
C PHE A 98 7.10 4.09 11.79
N TYR A 99 5.94 4.53 11.30
CA TYR A 99 4.69 3.79 11.40
C TYR A 99 4.12 3.62 9.99
N VAL A 100 4.00 2.37 9.54
CA VAL A 100 3.21 2.02 8.35
C VAL A 100 1.77 1.82 8.81
N LEU A 101 0.88 2.66 8.30
CA LEU A 101 -0.56 2.46 8.48
C LEU A 101 -1.13 1.84 7.18
N PRO A 102 -1.96 0.79 7.31
CA PRO A 102 -2.62 0.16 6.16
C PRO A 102 -3.64 1.07 5.49
#